data_AF-A0A8K0IDY9-F1
#
_entry.id   AF-A0A8K0IDY9-F1
#
_cell.length_a   1.000
_cell.length_b   1.000
_cell.length_c   1.000
_cell.angle_alpha   90.00
_cell.angle_beta   90.00
_cell.angle_gamma   90.00
#
_symmetry.space_group_name_H-M   'P 1'
#
loop_
_entity.id
_entity.type
_entity.pdbx_description
1 polymer ?
#
loop_
_entity_poly.entity_id
_entity_poly.type
_entity_poly.pdbx_seq_one_letter_code
_entity_poly.pdbx_strand_id
1 'polypeptide(L)'
;MASAAAAINQAASPKSLEKSLWWDSFVPLFEELDGAPLSADLPDHLVKKIKNNRAWFLESVTRFRPPDEASRLALDSSEITIGSHHLLIKPEHKEAALRVSKCLVCVY
;
A
#
# COMPACT_ATOMS: atom_id res chain seq x y z
N MET A 1 31.63 -31.82 0.04
CA MET A 1 30.72 -31.10 0.95
C MET A 1 30.56 -29.67 0.42
N ALA A 2 29.55 -29.43 -0.42
CA ALA A 2 29.22 -28.09 -0.89
C ALA A 2 28.43 -27.39 0.23
N SER A 3 28.96 -26.27 0.70
CA SER A 3 28.54 -25.58 1.93
C SER A 3 27.09 -25.08 1.85
N ALA A 4 26.38 -25.19 2.97
CA ALA A 4 25.04 -24.65 3.22
C ALA A 4 24.90 -23.14 2.95
N ALA A 5 26.01 -22.43 2.68
CA ALA A 5 26.04 -21.03 2.27
C ALA A 5 25.39 -20.77 0.89
N ALA A 6 25.24 -21.77 0.03
CA ALA A 6 24.56 -21.60 -1.27
C ALA A 6 23.02 -21.59 -1.17
N ALA A 7 22.45 -21.97 -0.02
CA ALA A 7 21.00 -22.03 0.17
C ALA A 7 20.38 -20.73 0.72
N ILE A 8 21.19 -19.74 1.08
CA ILE A 8 20.71 -18.50 1.75
C ILE A 8 20.54 -17.33 0.76
N ASN A 9 21.02 -17.45 -0.48
CA ASN A 9 20.97 -16.36 -1.48
C ASN A 9 19.97 -16.57 -2.62
N GLN A 10 18.92 -17.37 -2.44
CA GLN A 10 17.64 -17.03 -3.09
C GLN A 10 16.99 -15.90 -2.30
N ALA A 11 17.67 -14.74 -2.28
CA ALA A 11 16.97 -13.48 -2.10
C ALA A 11 16.09 -13.36 -3.36
N ALA A 12 14.88 -13.89 -3.27
CA ALA A 12 13.83 -13.65 -4.25
C ALA A 12 13.83 -12.15 -4.50
N SER A 13 14.09 -11.74 -5.74
CA SER A 13 14.09 -10.34 -6.12
C SER A 13 12.81 -9.69 -5.59
N PRO A 14 12.88 -8.49 -4.98
CA PRO A 14 11.72 -7.86 -4.36
C PRO A 14 10.60 -7.79 -5.38
N LYS A 15 9.45 -8.39 -5.04
CA LYS A 15 8.35 -8.49 -5.99
C LYS A 15 7.72 -7.11 -6.12
N SER A 16 7.91 -6.51 -7.30
CA SER A 16 7.34 -5.21 -7.62
C SER A 16 5.87 -5.36 -7.96
N LEU A 17 5.04 -4.55 -7.31
CA LEU A 17 3.60 -4.49 -7.52
C LEU A 17 3.19 -3.10 -8.03
N GLU A 18 1.98 -3.02 -8.54
CA GLU A 18 1.44 -1.77 -9.07
C GLU A 18 1.31 -0.70 -7.98
N LYS A 19 1.77 0.52 -8.28
CA LYS A 19 1.70 1.68 -7.38
C LYS A 19 0.30 1.96 -6.83
N SER A 20 -0.75 1.64 -7.59
CA SER A 20 -2.14 1.84 -7.20
C SER A 20 -2.59 0.97 -6.01
N LEU A 21 -1.82 -0.07 -5.63
CA LEU A 21 -2.07 -0.85 -4.41
C LEU A 21 -1.65 -0.11 -3.14
N TRP A 22 -0.88 0.97 -3.25
CA TRP A 22 -0.53 1.79 -2.11
C TRP A 22 -1.56 2.90 -1.90
N TRP A 23 -1.98 3.04 -0.66
CA TRP A 23 -2.84 4.12 -0.20
C TRP A 23 -2.14 4.86 0.94
N ASP A 24 -1.92 6.15 0.77
CA ASP A 24 -1.43 7.01 1.83
C ASP A 24 -2.60 7.44 2.72
N SER A 25 -2.38 7.40 4.04
CA SER A 25 -3.37 7.87 5.01
C SER A 25 -3.79 9.31 4.74
N PHE A 26 -5.09 9.59 4.83
CA PHE A 26 -5.61 10.96 4.74
C PHE A 26 -5.44 11.77 6.01
N VAL A 27 -5.07 11.15 7.14
CA VAL A 27 -4.96 11.85 8.43
C VAL A 27 -4.07 13.10 8.34
N PRO A 28 -2.84 13.04 7.78
CA PRO A 28 -2.01 14.23 7.68
C PRO A 28 -2.62 15.31 6.77
N LEU A 29 -3.31 14.91 5.70
CA LEU A 29 -3.98 15.86 4.82
C LEU A 29 -5.16 16.53 5.52
N PHE A 30 -5.93 15.80 6.31
CA PHE A 30 -7.05 16.36 7.08
C PHE A 30 -6.56 17.27 8.20
N GLU A 31 -5.50 16.90 8.92
CA GLU A 31 -4.89 17.77 9.94
C GLU A 31 -4.41 19.10 9.34
N GLU A 32 -3.80 19.09 8.15
CA GLU A 32 -3.39 20.31 7.48
C GLU A 32 -4.57 21.15 6.97
N LEU A 33 -5.66 20.50 6.54
CA LEU A 33 -6.89 21.18 6.12
C LEU A 33 -7.62 21.83 7.30
N ASP A 34 -7.68 21.15 8.45
CA ASP A 34 -8.28 21.67 9.66
C ASP A 34 -7.51 22.90 10.19
N GLY A 35 -6.20 22.95 9.95
CA GLY A 35 -5.36 24.11 10.26
C GLY A 35 -5.39 25.23 9.21
N ALA A 36 -6.04 25.02 8.06
CA ALA A 36 -6.04 25.99 6.98
C ALA A 36 -7.02 27.16 7.24
N PRO A 37 -6.67 28.40 6.85
CA PRO A 37 -7.55 29.54 7.03
C PRO A 37 -8.82 29.43 6.17
N LEU A 38 -10.00 29.52 6.80
CA LEU A 38 -11.31 29.33 6.17
C LEU A 38 -11.70 30.42 5.15
N SER A 39 -11.06 31.60 5.21
CA SER A 39 -11.43 32.78 4.43
C SER A 39 -10.45 33.13 3.30
N ALA A 40 -9.45 32.29 3.07
CA ALA A 40 -8.44 32.48 2.02
C ALA A 40 -8.45 31.31 1.06
N ASP A 41 -7.96 31.54 -0.16
CA ASP A 41 -7.71 30.45 -1.11
C ASP A 41 -6.79 29.39 -0.46
N LEU A 42 -7.06 28.11 -0.74
CA LEU A 42 -6.22 27.03 -0.21
C LEU A 42 -4.77 27.22 -0.70
N PRO A 43 -3.77 27.06 0.19
CA PRO A 43 -2.37 27.03 -0.20
C PRO A 43 -2.11 26.05 -1.37
N ASP A 44 -1.26 26.45 -2.33
CA ASP A 44 -0.98 25.65 -3.54
C ASP A 44 -0.54 24.21 -3.25
N HIS A 45 0.21 24.01 -2.17
CA HIS A 45 0.65 22.68 -1.78
C HIS A 45 -0.52 21.78 -1.34
N LEU A 46 -1.54 22.34 -0.67
CA LEU A 46 -2.77 21.62 -0.29
C LEU A 46 -3.61 21.33 -1.52
N VAL A 47 -3.77 22.30 -2.42
CA VAL A 47 -4.45 22.08 -3.71
C VAL A 47 -3.80 20.93 -4.48
N LYS A 48 -2.46 20.87 -4.50
CA LYS A 48 -1.71 19.77 -5.12
C LYS A 48 -1.96 18.43 -4.42
N LYS A 49 -1.93 18.39 -3.08
CA LYS A 49 -2.24 17.16 -2.30
C LYS A 49 -3.66 16.66 -2.56
N ILE A 50 -4.65 17.55 -2.59
CA ILE A 50 -6.04 17.19 -2.90
C ILE A 50 -6.14 16.65 -4.33
N LYS A 51 -5.52 17.32 -5.31
CA LYS A 51 -5.52 16.86 -6.71
C LYS A 51 -4.88 15.48 -6.86
N ASN A 52 -3.76 15.24 -6.17
CA ASN A 52 -3.08 13.95 -6.19
C ASN A 52 -3.94 12.82 -5.56
N ASN A 53 -4.74 13.15 -4.55
CA ASN A 53 -5.63 12.20 -3.87
C ASN A 53 -7.05 12.16 -4.46
N ARG A 54 -7.37 13.01 -5.45
CA ARG A 54 -8.72 13.18 -6.01
C ARG A 54 -9.35 11.84 -6.39
N ALA A 55 -8.57 10.99 -7.03
CA ALA A 55 -9.05 9.69 -7.48
C ALA A 55 -9.44 8.79 -6.30
N TRP A 56 -8.69 8.84 -5.20
CA TRP A 56 -9.10 8.16 -3.98
C TRP A 56 -10.34 8.80 -3.37
N PHE A 57 -10.46 10.12 -3.29
CA PHE A 57 -11.66 10.76 -2.72
C PHE A 57 -12.96 10.45 -3.47
N LEU A 58 -12.89 10.32 -4.81
CA LEU A 58 -14.07 10.06 -5.62
C LEU A 58 -14.40 8.57 -5.78
N GLU A 59 -13.39 7.70 -5.66
CA GLU A 59 -13.48 6.27 -6.01
C GLU A 59 -12.93 5.38 -4.88
N SER A 60 -13.01 5.81 -3.62
CA SER A 60 -12.38 5.13 -2.47
C SER A 60 -12.69 3.62 -2.44
N VAL A 61 -13.97 3.27 -2.54
CA VAL A 61 -14.43 1.88 -2.39
C VAL A 61 -14.00 1.04 -3.59
N THR A 62 -14.11 1.56 -4.81
CA THR A 62 -13.77 0.82 -6.04
C THR A 62 -12.27 0.64 -6.24
N ARG A 63 -11.44 1.39 -5.51
CA ARG A 63 -9.98 1.24 -5.51
C ARG A 63 -9.49 0.06 -4.66
N PHE A 64 -10.29 -0.44 -3.72
CA PHE A 64 -10.01 -1.71 -3.07
C PHE A 64 -10.29 -2.85 -4.06
N ARG A 65 -9.22 -3.33 -4.68
CA ARG A 65 -9.29 -4.40 -5.68
C ARG A 65 -9.68 -5.74 -5.05
N PRO A 66 -10.34 -6.62 -5.80
CA PRO A 66 -10.57 -7.99 -5.35
C PRO A 66 -9.26 -8.73 -5.12
N PRO A 67 -9.25 -9.78 -4.27
CA PRO A 67 -8.10 -10.65 -4.08
C PRO A 67 -7.61 -11.18 -5.42
N ASP A 68 -6.31 -11.08 -5.65
CA ASP A 68 -5.68 -11.58 -6.86
C ASP A 68 -4.47 -12.47 -6.51
N GLU A 69 -4.17 -13.41 -7.40
CA GLU A 69 -3.11 -14.40 -7.18
C GLU A 69 -1.71 -13.77 -7.16
N ALA A 70 -1.48 -12.70 -7.92
CA ALA A 70 -0.19 -12.03 -7.97
C ALA A 70 0.15 -11.35 -6.63
N SER A 71 -0.80 -10.58 -6.08
CA SER A 71 -0.73 -9.94 -4.77
C SER A 71 -0.67 -10.97 -3.65
N ARG A 72 -1.44 -12.06 -3.75
CA ARG A 72 -1.31 -13.20 -2.83
C ARG A 72 0.14 -13.63 -2.85
N LEU A 73 0.65 -14.16 -3.97
CA LEU A 73 1.99 -14.74 -4.07
C LEU A 73 3.10 -13.77 -3.64
N ALA A 74 2.90 -12.47 -3.81
CA ALA A 74 3.86 -11.47 -3.32
C ALA A 74 4.09 -11.53 -1.81
N LEU A 75 3.08 -11.90 -1.02
CA LEU A 75 3.20 -12.07 0.43
C LEU A 75 4.10 -13.26 0.84
N ASP A 76 4.53 -14.14 -0.07
CA ASP A 76 5.55 -15.17 0.23
C ASP A 76 6.98 -14.62 0.13
N SER A 77 7.16 -13.44 -0.45
CA SER A 77 8.46 -12.80 -0.59
C SER A 77 8.85 -12.17 0.74
N SER A 78 10.15 -12.16 1.08
CA SER A 78 10.66 -11.42 2.24
C SER A 78 10.59 -9.91 2.06
N GLU A 79 10.56 -9.44 0.82
CA GLU A 79 10.49 -8.02 0.47
C GLU A 79 9.57 -7.82 -0.74
N ILE A 80 8.76 -6.76 -0.69
CA ILE A 80 7.93 -6.31 -1.80
C ILE A 80 8.11 -4.80 -2.00
N THR A 81 7.94 -4.36 -3.25
CA THR A 81 7.98 -2.94 -3.61
C THR A 81 6.64 -2.54 -4.19
N ILE A 82 6.05 -1.46 -3.70
CA ILE A 82 4.79 -0.89 -4.21
C ILE A 82 5.03 0.57 -4.56
N GLY A 83 5.21 0.87 -5.85
CA GLY A 83 5.63 2.19 -6.28
C GLY A 83 6.99 2.57 -5.68
N SER A 84 7.02 3.62 -4.85
CA SER A 84 8.22 4.08 -4.13
C SER A 84 8.41 3.45 -2.74
N HIS A 85 7.48 2.60 -2.32
CA HIS A 85 7.48 2.02 -0.97
C HIS A 85 8.11 0.64 -0.98
N HIS A 86 9.09 0.41 -0.10
CA HIS A 86 9.75 -0.87 0.12
C HIS A 86 9.28 -1.46 1.45
N LEU A 87 8.79 -2.69 1.44
CA LEU A 87 8.19 -3.33 2.61
C LEU A 87 8.87 -4.67 2.87
N LEU A 88 9.34 -4.85 4.11
CA LEU A 88 9.81 -6.14 4.61
C LEU A 88 8.62 -6.94 5.14
N ILE A 89 8.40 -8.13 4.59
CA ILE A 89 7.28 -8.99 4.96
C ILE A 89 7.76 -10.01 5.98
N LYS A 90 7.30 -9.82 7.22
CA LYS A 90 7.41 -10.84 8.27
C LYS A 90 6.16 -11.74 8.27
N PRO A 91 6.21 -12.97 8.82
CA PRO A 91 5.08 -13.89 8.85
C PRO A 91 3.79 -13.28 9.40
N GLU A 92 3.87 -12.46 10.45
CA GLU A 92 2.73 -11.77 11.05
C GLU A 92 2.06 -10.76 10.11
N HIS A 93 2.82 -10.10 9.23
CA HIS A 93 2.29 -9.18 8.23
C HIS A 93 1.49 -9.93 7.16
N LYS A 94 2.00 -11.09 6.70
CA LYS A 94 1.29 -11.96 5.75
C LYS A 94 -0.03 -12.42 6.35
N GLU A 95 -0.03 -12.90 7.59
CA GLU A 95 -1.26 -13.33 8.26
C GLU A 95 -2.27 -12.19 8.41
N ALA A 96 -1.82 -11.01 8.85
CA ALA A 96 -2.67 -9.84 8.98
C ALA A 96 -3.28 -9.44 7.62
N ALA A 97 -2.47 -9.38 6.57
CA ALA A 97 -2.93 -9.07 5.21
C ALA A 97 -3.99 -10.05 4.72
N LEU A 98 -3.80 -11.37 4.95
CA LEU A 98 -4.78 -12.39 4.58
C LEU A 98 -6.09 -12.26 5.38
N ARG A 99 -6.03 -11.92 6.67
CA ARG A 99 -7.23 -11.68 7.49
C ARG A 99 -8.00 -10.45 7.00
N VAL A 100 -7.30 -9.34 6.76
CA VAL A 100 -7.91 -8.10 6.24
C VAL A 100 -8.54 -8.32 4.87
N SER A 101 -7.85 -9.02 3.97
CA SER A 101 -8.38 -9.35 2.63
C SER A 101 -9.69 -10.13 2.71
N LYS A 102 -9.79 -11.12 3.62
CA LYS A 102 -11.03 -11.85 3.88
C LYS A 102 -12.15 -10.93 4.40
N CYS A 103 -11.86 -10.04 5.33
CA CYS A 103 -12.87 -9.13 5.90
C CYS A 103 -13.39 -8.11 4.89
N LEU A 104 -12.54 -7.59 4.01
CA LEU A 104 -12.90 -6.50 3.09
C LEU A 104 -13.52 -6.98 1.79
N VAL A 105 -13.22 -8.20 1.34
CA VAL A 105 -13.63 -8.63 -0.02
C VAL A 105 -14.33 -9.99 -0.08
N CYS A 106 -14.29 -10.82 0.96
CA CYS A 106 -15.19 -11.97 1.03
C CYS A 106 -16.56 -11.48 1.52
N VAL A 107 -17.43 -11.11 0.58
CA VAL A 107 -18.88 -11.04 0.83
C VAL A 107 -19.39 -12.49 0.87
N TYR A 108 -19.97 -12.90 2.00
CA TYR A 108 -20.64 -14.19 2.15
C TYR A 108 -21.93 -14.26 1.33
#